data_AF-A0A2K0T5D4-F1
#
_entry.id   AF-A0A2K0T5D4-F1
#
_cell.length_a   1.000
_cell.length_b   1.000
_cell.length_c   1.000
_cell.angle_alpha   90.00
_cell.angle_beta   90.00
_cell.angle_gamma   90.00
#
_symmetry.space_group_name_H-M   'P 1'
#
loop_
_entity.id
_entity.type
_entity.pdbx_description
1 polymer ?
#
loop_
_entity_poly.entity_id
_entity_poly.type
_entity_poly.pdbx_seq_one_letter_code
_entity_poly.pdbx_strand_id
1 'polypeptide(L)'
;MLQDGTRYRDAHIFDGFRFARANAQLQQLQQLQPCAEVPDQKASRLTHVSPDWPIWGLGNMSCPGRFYASLVMKLVLIRILDDWECKMPHPEAPRTKTWRSSTVPRDDTIVMFRKKLP
;
A
#
# COMPACT_ATOMS: atom_id res chain seq x y z
N MET A 1 3.86 -3.32 13.53
CA MET A 1 4.90 -3.31 12.47
C MET A 1 4.53 -2.40 11.31
N LEU A 2 3.51 -2.69 10.49
CA LEU A 2 3.16 -1.81 9.35
C LEU A 2 2.66 -0.41 9.77
N GLN A 3 2.10 -0.30 10.97
CA GLN A 3 1.67 0.97 11.60
C GLN A 3 2.64 1.41 12.72
N ASP A 4 3.87 0.89 12.73
CA ASP A 4 4.86 1.23 13.75
C ASP A 4 5.57 2.54 13.40
N GLY A 5 5.31 3.59 14.19
CA GLY A 5 5.91 4.92 13.99
C GLY A 5 7.43 4.96 14.15
N THR A 6 8.04 3.96 14.79
CA THR A 6 9.51 3.83 14.88
C THR A 6 10.14 3.35 13.58
N ARG A 7 9.33 2.74 12.69
CA ARG A 7 9.77 2.18 11.41
C ARG A 7 9.32 3.02 10.21
N TYR A 8 8.10 3.54 10.28
CA TYR A 8 7.48 4.32 9.22
C TYR A 8 7.13 5.70 9.75
N ARG A 9 7.63 6.75 9.11
CA ARG A 9 7.25 8.13 9.43
C ARG A 9 5.73 8.30 9.25
N ASP A 10 5.00 8.90 10.19
CA ASP A 10 3.55 9.06 10.04
C ASP A 10 2.82 7.74 9.69
N ALA A 11 3.15 6.64 10.37
CA ALA A 11 2.69 5.28 10.03
C ALA A 11 1.15 5.10 10.00
N HIS A 12 0.40 6.02 10.63
CA HIS A 12 -1.06 6.02 10.67
C HIS A 12 -1.69 6.88 9.55
N ILE A 13 -0.88 7.60 8.76
CA ILE A 13 -1.33 8.44 7.66
C ILE A 13 -1.09 7.69 6.34
N PHE A 14 -2.15 7.60 5.53
CA PHE A 14 -2.04 7.07 4.18
C PHE A 14 -1.27 8.05 3.29
N ASP A 15 -0.11 7.62 2.81
CA ASP A 15 0.70 8.34 1.82
C ASP A 15 0.98 7.40 0.65
N GLY A 16 0.31 7.64 -0.48
CA GLY A 16 0.44 6.83 -1.69
C GLY A 16 1.80 6.93 -2.39
N PHE A 17 2.62 7.93 -2.04
CA PHE A 17 3.92 8.19 -2.67
C PHE A 17 5.12 7.87 -1.79
N ARG A 18 4.91 7.53 -0.50
CA ARG A 18 5.95 7.14 0.46
C ARG A 18 7.05 6.25 -0.13
N PHE A 19 6.66 5.07 -0.64
CA PHE A 19 7.62 4.12 -1.19
C PHE A 19 8.21 4.57 -2.53
N ALA A 20 7.49 5.36 -3.33
CA ALA A 20 8.01 5.90 -4.58
C ALA A 20 9.14 6.91 -4.34
N ARG A 21 8.92 7.85 -3.39
CA ARG A 21 9.93 8.83 -2.98
C ARG A 21 11.14 8.14 -2.33
N ALA A 22 10.89 7.22 -1.40
CA ALA A 22 11.96 6.44 -0.77
C ALA A 22 12.79 5.67 -1.80
N ASN A 23 12.16 5.00 -2.76
CA ASN A 23 12.85 4.28 -3.82
C ASN A 23 13.72 5.18 -4.70
N ALA A 24 13.23 6.38 -5.07
CA ALA A 24 14.01 7.34 -5.84
C ALA A 24 15.28 7.76 -5.09
N GLN A 25 15.17 8.04 -3.78
CA GLN A 25 16.31 8.38 -2.93
C GLN A 25 17.30 7.22 -2.79
N LEU A 26 16.80 6.00 -2.51
CA LEU A 26 17.64 4.81 -2.33
C LEU A 26 18.36 4.39 -3.62
N GLN A 27 17.81 4.71 -4.80
CA GLN A 27 18.46 4.49 -6.09
C GLN A 27 19.56 5.52 -6.37
N GLN A 28 19.35 6.78 -5.97
CA GLN A 28 20.30 7.86 -6.22
C GLN A 28 21.50 7.86 -5.26
N LEU A 29 21.29 7.50 -3.98
CA LEU A 29 22.29 7.71 -2.90
C LEU A 29 23.22 6.53 -2.60
N GLN A 30 23.35 5.52 -3.48
CA GLN A 30 24.27 4.37 -3.31
C GLN A 30 24.35 3.86 -1.85
N GLN A 31 23.22 3.62 -1.18
CA GLN A 31 23.13 3.03 0.17
C GLN A 31 23.85 3.80 1.31
N LEU A 32 24.36 5.02 1.09
CA LEU A 32 25.19 5.73 2.08
C LEU A 32 24.37 6.39 3.20
N GLN A 33 23.07 6.63 2.99
CA GLN A 33 22.20 7.27 3.98
C GLN A 33 20.87 6.53 4.14
N PRO A 34 20.42 6.26 5.38
CA PRO A 34 19.12 5.65 5.63
C PRO A 34 17.99 6.59 5.18
N CYS A 35 17.01 6.05 4.45
CA CYS A 35 15.80 6.78 4.12
C CYS A 35 14.95 6.96 5.39
N ALA A 36 14.56 8.19 5.70
CA ALA A 36 13.80 8.47 6.92
C ALA A 36 12.30 8.17 6.82
N GLU A 37 11.81 7.74 5.65
CA GLU A 37 10.38 7.45 5.41
C GLU A 37 10.00 5.97 5.62
N VAL A 38 10.92 5.06 5.32
CA VAL A 38 10.74 3.60 5.32
C VAL A 38 11.99 2.91 5.84
N PRO A 39 11.89 1.73 6.45
CA PRO A 39 13.04 1.00 6.98
C PRO A 39 13.89 0.32 5.90
N ASP A 40 13.39 0.22 4.66
CA ASP A 40 14.07 -0.40 3.54
C ASP A 40 15.44 0.25 3.26
N GLN A 41 16.49 -0.57 3.18
CA GLN A 41 17.86 -0.13 2.85
C GLN A 41 18.11 -0.06 1.33
N LYS A 42 17.22 -0.66 0.53
CA LYS A 42 17.30 -0.74 -0.92
C LYS A 42 15.91 -0.52 -1.49
N ALA A 43 15.84 0.00 -2.72
CA ALA A 43 14.57 0.23 -3.38
C ALA A 43 13.76 -1.08 -3.48
N SER A 44 12.52 -1.05 -3.00
CA SER A 44 11.65 -2.22 -2.94
C SER A 44 10.53 -2.16 -3.97
N ARG A 45 9.95 -3.33 -4.26
CA ARG A 45 8.80 -3.49 -5.17
C ARG A 45 7.62 -3.96 -4.36
N LEU A 46 6.40 -3.73 -4.86
CA LEU A 46 5.17 -4.17 -4.20
C LEU A 46 5.19 -5.67 -3.86
N THR A 47 5.84 -6.52 -4.67
CA THR A 47 5.93 -7.98 -4.49
C THR A 47 7.15 -8.43 -3.69
N HIS A 48 7.95 -7.50 -3.17
CA HIS A 48 9.13 -7.83 -2.39
C HIS A 48 8.74 -8.40 -1.02
N VAL A 49 9.52 -9.37 -0.55
CA VAL A 49 9.34 -10.01 0.76
C VAL A 49 10.37 -9.44 1.69
N SER A 50 9.93 -8.81 2.78
CA SER A 50 10.80 -8.22 3.79
C SER A 50 10.21 -8.47 5.18
N PRO A 51 11.04 -8.68 6.22
CA PRO A 51 10.58 -8.65 7.60
C PRO A 51 9.86 -7.36 7.96
N ASP A 52 10.19 -6.25 7.28
CA ASP A 52 9.63 -4.94 7.57
C ASP A 52 8.26 -4.72 6.92
N TRP A 53 8.03 -5.39 5.79
CA TRP A 53 6.79 -5.38 5.03
C TRP A 53 6.26 -6.82 4.81
N PRO A 54 5.77 -7.50 5.87
CA PRO A 54 5.48 -8.93 5.81
C PRO A 54 4.11 -9.27 5.21
N ILE A 55 3.53 -8.40 4.38
CA ILE A 55 2.17 -8.62 3.82
C ILE A 55 2.09 -9.88 2.96
N TRP A 56 3.22 -10.31 2.40
CA TRP A 56 3.32 -11.52 1.60
C TRP A 56 3.84 -12.72 2.38
N GLY A 57 3.96 -12.67 3.71
CA GLY A 57 4.68 -13.69 4.48
C GLY A 57 6.20 -13.56 4.32
N LEU A 58 6.96 -14.53 4.87
CA LEU A 58 8.42 -14.48 4.94
C LEU A 58 9.05 -15.84 4.57
N GLY A 59 10.18 -15.81 3.87
CA GLY A 59 10.95 -17.02 3.50
C GLY A 59 10.11 -18.03 2.71
N ASN A 60 10.17 -19.30 3.13
CA ASN A 60 9.44 -20.41 2.48
C ASN A 60 7.92 -20.30 2.61
N MET A 61 7.42 -19.48 3.53
CA MET A 61 6.00 -19.20 3.72
C MET A 61 5.55 -17.94 2.97
N SER A 62 6.39 -17.40 2.09
CA SER A 62 6.00 -16.27 1.26
C SER A 62 4.93 -16.68 0.25
N CYS A 63 3.88 -15.87 0.14
CA CYS A 63 2.76 -16.08 -0.76
C CYS A 63 3.26 -16.12 -2.22
N PRO A 64 3.13 -17.25 -2.93
CA PRO A 64 3.53 -17.34 -4.33
C PRO A 64 2.61 -16.49 -5.22
N GLY A 65 1.36 -16.29 -4.81
CA GLY A 65 0.36 -15.50 -5.53
C GLY A 65 0.61 -13.98 -5.54
N ARG A 66 1.63 -13.46 -4.83
CA ARG A 66 1.91 -12.02 -4.73
C ARG A 66 2.11 -11.32 -6.08
N PHE A 67 2.70 -12.02 -7.05
CA PHE A 67 2.91 -11.47 -8.39
C PHE A 67 1.59 -11.30 -9.14
N TYR A 68 0.74 -12.32 -9.09
CA TYR A 68 -0.59 -12.28 -9.68
C TYR A 68 -1.47 -11.23 -8.99
N ALA A 69 -1.49 -11.21 -7.66
CA ALA A 69 -2.21 -10.21 -6.89
C ALA A 69 -1.74 -8.79 -7.26
N SER A 70 -0.43 -8.54 -7.35
CA SER A 70 0.11 -7.24 -7.77
C SER A 70 -0.33 -6.86 -9.18
N LEU A 71 -0.47 -7.80 -10.10
CA LEU A 71 -0.93 -7.52 -11.46
C LEU A 71 -2.42 -7.16 -11.46
N VAL A 72 -3.26 -8.01 -10.88
CA VAL A 72 -4.71 -7.81 -10.82
C VAL A 72 -5.07 -6.52 -10.11
N MET A 73 -4.44 -6.22 -8.96
CA MET A 73 -4.66 -4.96 -8.23
C MET A 73 -4.37 -3.73 -9.10
N LYS A 74 -3.27 -3.76 -9.86
CA LYS A 74 -2.92 -2.65 -10.76
C LYS A 74 -3.94 -2.50 -11.89
N LEU A 75 -4.36 -3.59 -12.52
CA LEU A 75 -5.36 -3.55 -13.59
C LEU A 75 -6.71 -3.02 -13.10
N VAL A 76 -7.16 -3.45 -11.93
CA VAL A 76 -8.40 -2.95 -11.30
C VAL A 76 -8.26 -1.45 -11.00
N LEU A 77 -7.16 -1.01 -10.41
CA LEU A 77 -6.93 0.41 -10.12
C LEU A 77 -6.86 1.26 -11.40
N ILE A 78 -6.16 0.79 -12.44
CA ILE A 78 -6.11 1.48 -13.74
C ILE A 78 -7.52 1.65 -14.30
N ARG A 79 -8.34 0.59 -14.32
CA ARG A 79 -9.73 0.67 -14.82
C ARG A 79 -10.59 1.62 -13.98
N ILE A 80 -10.39 1.67 -12.67
CA ILE A 80 -11.09 2.62 -11.80
C ILE A 80 -10.66 4.06 -12.14
N LEU A 81 -9.34 4.30 -12.22
CA LEU A 81 -8.79 5.63 -12.46
C LEU A 81 -9.07 6.16 -13.86
N ASP A 82 -9.09 5.31 -14.88
CA ASP A 82 -9.31 5.70 -16.27
C ASP A 82 -10.77 6.08 -16.52
N ASP A 83 -11.72 5.28 -16.01
CA ASP A 83 -13.13 5.39 -16.41
C ASP A 83 -14.05 5.96 -15.35
N TRP A 84 -13.61 6.08 -14.10
CA TRP A 84 -14.50 6.43 -12.99
C TRP A 84 -13.98 7.58 -12.15
N GLU A 85 -14.91 8.39 -11.69
CA GLU A 85 -14.72 9.30 -10.58
C GLU A 85 -15.31 8.66 -9.33
N CYS A 86 -14.54 8.68 -8.25
CA CYS A 86 -14.89 8.03 -7.00
C CYS A 86 -15.14 9.06 -5.90
N LYS A 87 -16.16 8.85 -5.06
CA LYS A 87 -16.43 9.69 -3.89
C LYS A 87 -16.87 8.84 -2.70
N MET A 88 -16.40 9.21 -1.51
CA MET A 88 -16.94 8.71 -0.25
C MET A 88 -18.11 9.61 0.18
N PRO A 89 -19.33 9.07 0.40
CA PRO A 89 -20.45 9.87 0.89
C PRO A 89 -20.22 10.38 2.32
N HIS A 90 -19.50 9.59 3.13
CA HIS A 90 -19.13 9.93 4.51
C HIS A 90 -17.62 9.81 4.69
N PRO A 91 -16.83 10.87 4.39
CA PRO A 91 -15.38 10.83 4.47
C PRO A 91 -14.81 10.59 5.88
N GLU A 92 -15.55 10.95 6.92
CA GLU A 92 -15.11 10.79 8.31
C GLU A 92 -15.61 9.49 8.96
N ALA A 93 -16.44 8.71 8.27
CA ALA A 93 -16.93 7.46 8.82
C ALA A 93 -15.79 6.44 8.98
N PRO A 94 -15.79 5.62 10.06
CA PRO A 94 -14.90 4.48 10.16
C PRO A 94 -15.07 3.58 8.92
N ARG A 95 -13.97 3.17 8.29
CA ARG A 95 -14.00 2.41 7.03
C ARG A 95 -13.57 0.96 7.17
N THR A 96 -12.86 0.65 8.24
CA THR A 96 -12.21 -0.64 8.44
C THR A 96 -12.57 -1.23 9.79
N LYS A 97 -12.46 -2.56 9.87
CA LYS A 97 -12.53 -3.34 11.10
C LYS A 97 -11.39 -4.35 11.10
N THR A 98 -10.94 -4.73 12.28
CA THR A 98 -9.96 -5.81 12.42
C THR A 98 -10.70 -7.14 12.41
N TRP A 99 -10.34 -8.00 11.47
CA TRP A 99 -10.79 -9.38 11.39
C TRP A 99 -9.60 -10.31 11.53
N ARG A 100 -9.47 -10.97 12.69
CA ARG A 100 -8.28 -11.75 13.09
C ARG A 100 -7.02 -10.88 12.97
N SER A 101 -6.08 -11.23 12.11
CA SER A 101 -4.82 -10.51 11.87
C SER A 101 -4.88 -9.56 10.67
N SER A 102 -6.06 -9.30 10.11
CA SER A 102 -6.24 -8.49 8.90
C SER A 102 -7.12 -7.27 9.17
N THR A 103 -6.77 -6.14 8.55
CA THR A 103 -7.63 -4.97 8.47
C THR A 103 -8.49 -5.10 7.22
N VAL A 104 -9.81 -5.23 7.39
CA VAL A 104 -10.76 -5.41 6.30
C VAL A 104 -11.73 -4.23 6.24
N PRO A 105 -12.32 -3.93 5.08
CA PRO A 105 -13.42 -2.96 5.01
C PRO A 105 -14.57 -3.37 5.93
N ARG A 106 -15.26 -2.38 6.49
CA ARG A 106 -16.57 -2.61 7.08
C ARG A 106 -17.58 -2.88 5.97
N ASP A 107 -18.61 -3.61 6.33
CA ASP A 107 -19.75 -3.98 5.49
C ASP A 107 -20.65 -2.78 5.13
N ASP A 108 -20.56 -1.70 5.91
CA ASP A 108 -21.23 -0.42 5.67
C ASP A 108 -20.37 0.61 4.91
N THR A 109 -19.13 0.27 4.51
CA THR A 109 -18.26 1.17 3.75
C THR A 109 -18.73 1.28 2.30
N ILE A 110 -19.26 2.45 1.91
CA ILE A 110 -19.70 2.74 0.55
C ILE A 110 -18.72 3.63 -0.20
N VAL A 111 -18.40 3.24 -1.44
CA VAL A 111 -17.69 4.07 -2.43
C VAL A 111 -18.66 4.32 -3.60
N MET A 112 -18.93 5.57 -3.92
CA MET A 112 -19.76 5.93 -5.08
C MET A 112 -18.87 6.05 -6.31
N PHE A 113 -19.29 5.42 -7.41
CA PHE A 113 -18.62 5.46 -8.70
C PHE A 113 -19.49 6.19 -9.73
N ARG A 114 -18.91 7.15 -10.44
CA ARG A 114 -19.52 7.82 -11.59
C ARG A 114 -18.64 7.61 -12.81
N LYS A 115 -19.21 7.11 -13.90
CA LYS A 115 -18.46 6.93 -15.15
C LYS A 115 -18.07 8.31 -15.71
N LYS A 116 -16.82 8.48 -16.09
CA LYS A 116 -16.33 9.69 -16.76
C LYS A 116 -16.98 9.81 -18.13
N LEU A 117 -17.26 11.05 -18.53
CA LEU A 117 -17.67 11.34 -19.90
C LEU A 117 -16.44 11.20 -20.82
N PRO A 118 -16.63 10.68 -22.04
CA PRO A 118 -15.56 10.61 -23.04
C PRO A 118 -15.05 12.00 -23.44
#